data_AF-A0A956BPA7-F1
#
_entry.id   AF-A0A956BPA7-F1
#
_cell.length_a   1.000
_cell.length_b   1.000
_cell.length_c   1.000
_cell.angle_alpha   90.00
_cell.angle_beta   90.00
_cell.angle_gamma   90.00
#
_symmetry.space_group_name_H-M   'P 1'
#
loop_
_entity.id
_entity.type
_entity.pdbx_description
1 polymer ?
#
loop_
_entity_poly.entity_id
_entity_poly.type
_entity_poly.pdbx_seq_one_letter_code
_entity_poly.pdbx_strand_id
1 'polypeptide(L)'
;MRWREDLDGDGVGAGPPTAVTCAPPGPAWVPADRGVDCDDADPARAPGLPEICDGFDDDCDGLVDDEDVLDPSGALAFFVDADGDGFGGELALACAVPDG
;
A
#
# COMPACT_ATOMS: atom_id res chain seq x y z
N MET A 1 22.84 14.61 -1.77
CA MET A 1 21.56 13.92 -1.52
C MET A 1 21.09 13.33 -2.83
N ARG A 2 20.21 12.33 -2.79
CA ARG A 2 19.61 11.73 -3.98
C ARG A 2 18.14 12.12 -4.01
N TRP A 3 17.60 12.40 -5.19
CA TRP A 3 16.25 12.93 -5.36
C TRP A 3 15.49 12.13 -6.41
N ARG A 4 14.17 12.05 -6.24
CA ARG A 4 13.19 11.58 -7.23
C ARG A 4 12.21 12.71 -7.51
N GLU A 5 11.62 12.69 -8.70
CA GLU A 5 10.47 13.53 -9.01
C GLU A 5 9.25 12.90 -8.32
N ASP A 6 8.36 13.74 -7.83
CA ASP A 6 7.11 13.39 -7.14
C ASP A 6 5.98 13.99 -7.99
N LEU A 7 5.34 13.14 -8.81
CA LEU A 7 4.44 13.58 -9.86
C LEU A 7 3.00 13.76 -9.38
N ASP A 8 2.59 13.02 -8.35
CA ASP A 8 1.24 13.06 -7.78
C ASP A 8 1.12 13.86 -6.48
N GLY A 9 2.25 14.19 -5.85
CA GLY A 9 2.34 15.08 -4.70
C GLY A 9 2.12 14.39 -3.35
N ASP A 10 2.32 13.08 -3.24
CA ASP A 10 2.22 12.34 -1.98
C ASP A 10 3.48 12.46 -1.09
N GLY A 11 4.58 12.99 -1.64
CA GLY A 11 5.82 13.20 -0.94
C GLY A 11 6.84 12.06 -1.06
N VAL A 12 6.55 11.04 -1.84
CA VAL A 12 7.42 9.95 -2.30
C VAL A 12 7.58 10.09 -3.82
N GLY A 13 8.45 9.28 -4.43
CA GLY A 13 8.54 9.28 -5.88
C GLY A 13 8.98 7.91 -6.37
N ALA A 14 8.73 7.64 -7.64
CA ALA A 14 8.99 6.34 -8.22
C ALA A 14 10.41 6.15 -8.78
N GLY A 15 10.74 4.87 -9.03
CA GLY A 15 11.94 4.46 -9.76
C GLY A 15 13.27 4.79 -9.07
N PRO A 16 14.43 4.60 -9.73
CA PRO A 16 15.73 4.96 -9.18
C PRO A 16 15.92 6.50 -9.14
N PRO A 17 16.72 7.04 -8.20
CA PRO A 17 16.94 8.47 -8.11
C PRO A 17 17.65 8.99 -9.36
N THR A 18 17.09 10.01 -10.00
CA THR A 18 17.59 10.58 -11.26
C THR A 18 18.45 11.84 -11.05
N ALA A 19 18.47 12.40 -9.83
CA ALA A 19 19.29 13.57 -9.50
C ALA A 19 20.13 13.40 -8.23
N VAL A 20 21.36 13.91 -8.24
CA VAL A 20 22.30 13.90 -7.10
C VAL A 20 22.90 15.28 -6.88
N THR A 21 22.35 16.01 -5.91
CA THR A 21 22.68 17.41 -5.64
C THR A 21 22.62 17.71 -4.14
N CYS A 22 23.09 18.89 -3.70
CA CYS A 22 22.99 19.31 -2.29
C CYS A 22 21.61 19.84 -1.89
N ALA A 23 20.80 20.27 -2.85
CA ALA A 23 19.48 20.85 -2.69
C ALA A 23 18.54 20.26 -3.76
N PRO A 24 17.21 20.22 -3.54
CA PRO A 24 16.27 19.66 -4.52
C PRO A 24 16.37 20.43 -5.84
N PRO A 25 16.34 19.75 -7.00
CA PRO A 25 16.34 20.40 -8.31
C PRO A 25 15.15 21.34 -8.54
N GLY A 26 14.01 21.07 -7.90
CA GLY A 26 12.78 21.86 -8.01
C GLY A 26 11.77 21.51 -6.92
N PRO A 27 10.59 22.13 -6.93
CA PRO A 27 9.55 21.91 -5.90
C PRO A 27 8.92 20.51 -5.95
N ALA A 28 8.90 19.87 -7.12
CA ALA A 28 8.39 18.52 -7.34
C ALA A 28 9.46 17.44 -7.10
N TRP A 29 10.45 17.70 -6.24
CA TRP A 29 11.54 16.76 -5.98
C TRP A 29 11.64 16.41 -4.49
N VAL A 30 11.55 15.13 -4.19
CA VAL A 30 11.58 14.59 -2.82
C VAL A 30 12.83 13.75 -2.55
N PRO A 31 13.25 13.63 -1.28
CA PRO A 31 14.37 12.77 -0.90
C PRO A 31 14.15 11.30 -1.29
N ALA A 32 15.15 10.67 -1.88
CA ALA A 32 15.09 9.27 -2.31
C ALA A 32 15.22 8.24 -1.17
N ASP A 33 15.12 8.64 0.10
CA ASP A 33 15.20 7.79 1.30
C ASP A 33 13.83 7.54 1.95
N ARG A 34 12.73 7.97 1.31
CA ARG A 34 11.34 7.81 1.78
C ARG A 34 10.65 6.53 1.31
N GLY A 35 11.40 5.59 0.73
CA GLY A 35 10.84 4.45 0.00
C GLY A 35 10.88 4.65 -1.51
N VAL A 36 10.12 3.82 -2.21
CA VAL A 36 9.90 3.89 -3.65
C VAL A 36 8.40 3.81 -3.85
N ASP A 37 7.82 4.83 -4.45
CA ASP A 37 6.41 4.82 -4.80
C ASP A 37 6.21 3.91 -6.04
N CYS A 38 5.14 3.12 -5.99
CA CYS A 38 4.78 2.10 -6.95
C CYS A 38 3.84 2.61 -8.06
N ASP A 39 3.16 3.74 -7.86
CA ASP A 39 2.25 4.39 -8.80
C ASP A 39 2.31 5.93 -8.69
N ASP A 40 3.35 6.54 -9.29
CA ASP A 40 3.64 8.00 -9.37
C ASP A 40 2.58 8.83 -10.13
N ALA A 41 1.36 8.32 -10.24
CA ALA A 41 0.21 8.98 -10.82
C ALA A 41 -0.99 9.01 -9.85
N ASP A 42 -0.90 8.34 -8.71
CA ASP A 42 -1.97 8.22 -7.72
C ASP A 42 -1.43 8.44 -6.29
N PRO A 43 -1.75 9.60 -5.67
CA PRO A 43 -1.21 9.92 -4.34
C PRO A 43 -1.81 9.08 -3.21
N ALA A 44 -2.72 8.15 -3.53
CA ALA A 44 -3.23 7.14 -2.63
C ALA A 44 -2.36 5.87 -2.59
N ARG A 45 -1.25 5.81 -3.34
CA ARG A 45 -0.39 4.61 -3.46
C ARG A 45 1.07 4.89 -3.19
N ALA A 46 1.46 4.77 -1.94
CA ALA A 46 2.83 5.03 -1.51
C ALA A 46 3.22 4.26 -0.26
N PRO A 47 4.55 4.09 -0.04
CA PRO A 47 5.13 3.51 1.16
C PRO A 47 4.43 3.87 2.47
N GLY A 48 3.75 2.90 3.07
CA GLY A 48 3.12 3.00 4.39
C GLY A 48 1.81 3.79 4.43
N LEU A 49 1.15 3.98 3.28
CA LEU A 49 -0.28 4.27 3.27
C LEU A 49 -1.08 3.03 3.72
N PRO A 50 -2.35 3.18 4.16
CA PRO A 50 -3.15 2.02 4.52
C PRO A 50 -3.62 1.27 3.27
N GLU A 51 -3.49 -0.04 3.27
CA GLU A 51 -4.13 -0.93 2.29
C GLU A 51 -5.65 -0.73 2.21
N ILE A 52 -6.18 -0.65 0.99
CA ILE A 52 -7.61 -0.62 0.71
C ILE A 52 -7.94 -1.84 -0.13
N CYS A 53 -9.02 -2.54 0.20
CA CYS A 53 -9.52 -3.69 -0.58
C CYS A 53 -10.07 -3.27 -1.96
N ASP A 54 -9.19 -2.86 -2.86
CA ASP A 54 -9.53 -2.30 -4.18
C ASP A 54 -8.80 -3.00 -5.34
N GLY A 55 -7.96 -3.99 -5.05
CA GLY A 55 -7.21 -4.76 -6.04
C GLY A 55 -5.82 -4.22 -6.34
N PHE A 56 -5.32 -3.26 -5.56
CA PHE A 56 -4.02 -2.63 -5.74
C PHE A 56 -3.16 -2.74 -4.46
N ASP A 57 -1.87 -2.49 -4.63
CA ASP A 57 -0.87 -2.37 -3.56
C ASP A 57 -0.79 -0.88 -3.25
N ASP A 58 -1.50 -0.44 -2.22
CA ASP A 58 -1.63 0.97 -1.84
C ASP A 58 -0.50 1.42 -0.91
N ASP A 59 0.13 0.48 -0.20
CA ASP A 59 1.24 0.75 0.71
C ASP A 59 2.64 0.51 0.08
N CYS A 60 2.68 0.04 -1.16
CA CYS A 60 3.86 -0.28 -1.96
C CYS A 60 4.83 -1.28 -1.29
N ASP A 61 4.34 -2.23 -0.50
CA ASP A 61 5.15 -3.29 0.11
C ASP A 61 5.31 -4.55 -0.78
N GLY A 62 4.52 -4.63 -1.85
CA GLY A 62 4.51 -5.70 -2.84
C GLY A 62 3.49 -6.81 -2.57
N LEU A 63 2.60 -6.64 -1.59
CA LEU A 63 1.44 -7.47 -1.32
C LEU A 63 0.17 -6.69 -1.73
N VAL A 64 -0.82 -7.40 -2.27
CA VAL A 64 -2.09 -6.80 -2.66
C VAL A 64 -3.21 -7.37 -1.80
N ASP A 65 -4.01 -6.50 -1.18
CA ASP A 65 -5.26 -6.86 -0.49
C ASP A 65 -5.06 -8.06 0.50
N ASP A 66 -5.66 -9.21 0.18
CA ASP A 66 -5.64 -10.44 0.98
C ASP A 66 -4.23 -11.04 1.14
N GLU A 67 -3.26 -10.62 0.31
CA GLU A 67 -1.86 -11.01 0.47
C GLU A 67 -1.19 -10.25 1.63
N ASP A 68 -1.67 -9.05 1.98
CA ASP A 68 -1.18 -8.25 3.11
C ASP A 68 -1.97 -8.48 4.41
N VAL A 69 -1.76 -9.67 4.97
CA VAL A 69 -2.35 -10.03 6.27
C VAL A 69 -1.78 -9.22 7.45
N LEU A 70 -0.75 -8.40 7.23
CA LEU A 70 -0.09 -7.62 8.27
C LEU A 70 -0.57 -6.16 8.32
N ASP A 71 -1.11 -5.62 7.22
CA ASP A 71 -1.92 -4.39 7.21
C ASP A 71 -3.42 -4.66 6.99
N PRO A 72 -4.19 -4.94 8.07
CA PRO A 72 -5.62 -5.20 7.96
C PRO A 72 -6.45 -3.91 7.80
N SER A 73 -5.85 -2.80 7.40
CA SER A 73 -6.52 -1.50 7.31
C SER A 73 -7.69 -1.51 6.31
N GLY A 74 -7.63 -2.38 5.29
CA GLY A 74 -8.73 -2.72 4.39
C GLY A 74 -9.57 -3.93 4.83
N ALA A 75 -9.01 -4.83 5.64
CA ALA A 75 -9.60 -6.14 5.90
C ALA A 75 -10.85 -6.10 6.80
N LEU A 76 -11.86 -6.88 6.42
CA LEU A 76 -13.05 -7.13 7.22
C LEU A 76 -12.84 -8.35 8.13
N ALA A 77 -13.39 -8.28 9.34
CA ALA A 77 -13.45 -9.39 10.28
C ALA A 77 -14.65 -10.30 9.97
N PHE A 78 -14.37 -11.55 9.60
CA PHE A 78 -15.36 -12.60 9.36
C PHE A 78 -15.27 -13.69 10.43
N PHE A 79 -16.41 -14.31 10.77
CA PHE A 79 -16.43 -15.54 11.56
C PHE A 79 -16.74 -16.70 10.61
N VAL A 80 -15.76 -17.56 10.36
CA VAL A 80 -15.90 -18.69 9.45
C VAL A 80 -16.75 -19.78 10.11
N ASP A 81 -17.78 -20.24 9.40
CA ASP A 81 -18.65 -21.36 9.76
C ASP A 81 -18.12 -22.65 9.11
N ALA A 82 -17.10 -23.23 9.74
CA ALA A 82 -16.38 -24.37 9.18
C ALA A 82 -17.17 -25.69 9.19
N ASP A 83 -18.25 -25.80 9.97
CA ASP A 83 -19.08 -27.00 10.04
C ASP A 83 -20.48 -26.84 9.42
N GLY A 84 -20.80 -25.63 8.94
CA GLY A 84 -22.00 -25.33 8.17
C GLY A 84 -23.28 -25.33 9.01
N ASP A 85 -23.17 -25.05 10.32
CA ASP A 85 -24.30 -25.08 11.25
C ASP A 85 -25.03 -23.72 11.37
N GLY A 86 -24.49 -22.70 10.70
CA GLY A 86 -25.01 -21.33 10.69
C GLY A 86 -24.41 -20.42 11.75
N PHE A 87 -23.42 -20.88 12.54
CA PHE A 87 -22.71 -20.08 13.53
C PHE A 87 -21.21 -20.05 13.23
N GLY A 88 -20.66 -18.84 13.05
CA GLY A 88 -19.23 -18.67 12.87
C GLY A 88 -18.44 -18.90 14.18
N GLY A 89 -17.26 -19.50 14.06
CA GLY A 89 -16.39 -19.82 15.20
C GLY A 89 -15.04 -19.11 15.15
N GLU A 90 -14.27 -19.34 14.08
CA GLU A 90 -12.92 -18.81 13.92
C GLU A 90 -12.94 -17.42 13.28
N LEU A 91 -12.15 -16.48 13.81
CA LEU A 91 -11.97 -15.16 13.22
C LEU A 91 -11.02 -15.26 12.02
N ALA A 92 -11.48 -14.82 10.85
CA ALA A 92 -10.67 -14.59 9.66
C ALA A 92 -10.70 -13.09 9.31
N LEU A 93 -9.56 -12.55 8.88
CA LEU A 93 -9.49 -11.23 8.25
C LEU A 93 -9.35 -11.43 6.74
N ALA A 94 -10.18 -10.75 5.96
CA ALA A 94 -10.13 -10.80 4.50
C ALA A 94 -10.81 -9.57 3.89
N CYS A 95 -10.50 -9.26 2.64
CA CYS A 95 -11.15 -8.23 1.84
C CYS A 95 -12.54 -8.63 1.35
N ALA A 96 -12.76 -9.92 1.14
CA ALA A 96 -14.05 -10.50 0.77
C ALA A 96 -14.43 -11.62 1.73
N VAL A 97 -15.72 -12.00 1.73
CA VAL A 97 -16.20 -13.17 2.48
C VAL A 97 -15.36 -14.39 2.05
N PRO A 98 -14.62 -15.03 2.97
CA PRO A 98 -13.86 -16.23 2.66
C PRO A 98 -14.82 -17.35 2.23
N ASP A 99 -14.38 -18.20 1.29
CA ASP A 99 -15.13 -19.42 0.96
C ASP A 99 -15.22 -20.30 2.22
N GLY A 100 -16.47 -20.56 2.66
CA GLY A 100 -16.80 -21.35 3.85
C GLY A 100 -16.70 -22.85 3.65
#